data_AF-A0A848W4N4-F1
#
_entry.id   AF-A0A848W4N4-F1
#
_cell.length_a   1.000
_cell.length_b   1.000
_cell.length_c   1.000
_cell.angle_alpha   90.00
_cell.angle_beta   90.00
_cell.angle_gamma   90.00
#
_symmetry.space_group_name_H-M   'P 1'
#
loop_
_entity.id
_entity.type
_entity.pdbx_description
1 polymer ?
#
loop_
_entity_poly.entity_id
_entity_poly.type
_entity_poly.pdbx_seq_one_letter_code
_entity_poly.pdbx_strand_id
1 'polypeptide(L)'
;MVDTKHARPLVIDLTHTVPTFRASAENPTLPDMDQPWSDVPPFATYGGHAVLGFFEMAINLGHIESGRLVMSEHHGTHMNAPNHFVNNEVSQEATGVPMAARKQMHEVPADWLVGPVVVIDISDRVQAELDKNGGVPSPDPAVTNFGNDTANVVTAADIDAVADQLVDGCWIVLNLGWSRFFYGAPDMAGSAYVNGFNHPGLAPAAVERLLQIAQQKGIRIGGTVIDNISTETGQTAKGEDEKRTNSLTAHVRLLQHDILMVENAANLDELCEAAKSRDCTLVVGAIKVARGTGAQARVLALCQ
;
A
#
# COMPACT_ATOMS: atom_id res chain seq x y z
N MET A 1 21.74 -27.42 31.02
CA MET A 1 20.51 -26.71 30.61
C MET A 1 20.96 -25.39 30.02
N VAL A 2 20.97 -25.28 28.69
CA VAL A 2 21.23 -24.01 28.02
C VAL A 2 19.93 -23.23 28.14
N ASP A 3 19.98 -22.11 28.86
CA ASP A 3 18.91 -21.13 28.96
C ASP A 3 18.69 -20.53 27.57
N THR A 4 17.76 -21.11 26.80
CA THR A 4 17.29 -20.55 25.53
C THR A 4 16.44 -19.33 25.84
N LYS A 5 17.10 -18.22 26.21
CA LYS A 5 16.50 -16.90 26.23
C LYS A 5 15.78 -16.72 24.90
N HIS A 6 14.45 -16.64 24.94
CA HIS A 6 13.64 -16.34 23.77
C HIS A 6 14.17 -15.02 23.21
N ALA A 7 14.84 -15.09 22.05
CA ALA A 7 15.23 -13.88 21.34
C ALA A 7 13.96 -13.05 21.17
N ARG A 8 14.01 -11.76 21.53
CA ARG A 8 12.83 -10.91 21.35
C ARG A 8 12.46 -10.94 19.86
N PRO A 9 11.18 -11.09 19.52
CA PRO A 9 10.75 -11.02 18.13
C PRO A 9 11.20 -9.69 17.55
N LEU A 10 11.76 -9.74 16.33
CA LEU A 10 12.03 -8.53 15.57
C LEU A 10 10.68 -7.95 15.14
N VAL A 11 10.45 -6.69 15.46
CA VAL A 11 9.25 -5.96 15.05
C VAL A 11 9.69 -4.87 14.08
N ILE A 12 9.14 -4.92 12.87
CA ILE A 12 9.41 -3.95 11.81
C ILE A 12 8.14 -3.14 11.60
N ASP A 13 8.27 -1.82 11.64
CA ASP A 13 7.16 -0.92 11.36
C ASP A 13 7.15 -0.54 9.89
N LEU A 14 6.09 -0.92 9.18
CA LEU A 14 5.96 -0.73 7.74
C LEU A 14 5.13 0.52 7.41
N THR A 15 5.07 1.48 8.33
CA THR A 15 4.15 2.63 8.25
C THR A 15 4.92 3.94 8.12
N HIS A 16 4.61 4.72 7.08
CA HIS A 16 5.07 6.09 7.01
C HIS A 16 4.39 6.97 8.07
N THR A 17 5.12 7.94 8.60
CA THR A 17 4.53 8.97 9.47
C THR A 17 3.68 9.91 8.62
N VAL A 18 2.44 10.19 9.05
CA VAL A 18 1.53 11.11 8.36
C VAL A 18 1.85 12.55 8.79
N PRO A 19 2.25 13.45 7.86
CA PRO A 19 2.40 14.86 8.15
C PRO A 19 1.02 15.48 8.36
N THR A 20 0.89 16.34 9.38
CA THR A 20 -0.35 17.04 9.67
C THR A 20 -0.15 18.54 9.65
N PHE A 21 -1.20 19.24 9.24
CA PHE A 21 -1.20 20.69 9.06
C PHE A 21 -2.29 21.33 9.90
N ARG A 22 -2.14 22.62 10.22
CA ARG A 22 -3.24 23.41 10.78
C ARG A 22 -4.36 23.53 9.74
N ALA A 23 -5.56 23.81 10.23
CA ALA A 23 -6.71 24.11 9.38
C ALA A 23 -6.49 25.45 8.64
N SER A 24 -6.85 25.48 7.35
CA SER A 24 -6.98 26.72 6.58
C SER A 24 -8.03 27.64 7.21
N ALA A 25 -7.76 28.95 7.19
CA ALA A 25 -8.68 29.97 7.70
C ALA A 25 -10.00 30.01 6.91
N GLU A 26 -9.98 29.64 5.63
CA GLU A 26 -11.16 29.68 4.75
C GLU A 26 -12.01 28.39 4.86
N ASN A 27 -11.36 27.25 5.08
CA ASN A 27 -12.03 25.96 5.23
C ASN A 27 -11.31 25.07 6.24
N PRO A 28 -11.91 24.78 7.41
CA PRO A 28 -11.28 23.99 8.46
C PRO A 28 -11.10 22.50 8.13
N THR A 29 -11.63 22.02 7.00
CA THR A 29 -11.36 20.66 6.50
C THR A 29 -10.18 20.59 5.53
N LEU A 30 -9.59 21.74 5.16
CA LEU A 30 -8.44 21.80 4.27
C LEU A 30 -7.18 22.19 5.05
N PRO A 31 -6.01 21.66 4.67
CA PRO A 31 -4.75 21.99 5.31
C PRO A 31 -4.27 23.40 4.92
N ASP A 32 -3.68 24.11 5.88
CA ASP A 32 -2.77 25.22 5.62
C ASP A 32 -1.35 24.66 5.46
N MET A 33 -0.91 24.54 4.21
CA MET A 33 0.38 23.92 3.86
C MET A 33 1.59 24.71 4.38
N ASP A 34 1.42 25.99 4.73
CA ASP A 34 2.47 26.83 5.31
C ASP A 34 2.53 26.71 6.84
N GLN A 35 1.64 25.92 7.45
CA GLN A 35 1.52 25.74 8.90
C GLN A 35 1.53 24.26 9.31
N PRO A 36 2.63 23.53 9.09
CA PRO A 36 2.75 22.14 9.54
C PRO A 36 2.88 22.05 11.07
N TRP A 37 2.42 20.93 11.64
CA TRP A 37 2.59 20.62 13.08
C TRP A 37 3.95 19.99 13.41
N SER A 38 4.69 19.52 12.41
CA SER A 38 5.95 18.81 12.59
C SER A 38 6.84 18.98 11.35
N ASP A 39 8.10 18.59 11.46
CA ASP A 39 9.06 18.63 10.34
C ASP A 39 8.94 17.43 9.39
N VAL A 40 7.92 16.58 9.55
CA VAL A 40 7.66 15.46 8.63
C VAL A 40 7.28 16.06 7.26
N PRO A 41 8.04 15.76 6.18
CA PRO A 41 7.75 16.35 4.88
C PRO A 41 6.39 15.88 4.34
N PRO A 42 5.74 16.68 3.47
CA PRO A 42 4.56 16.23 2.76
C PRO A 42 4.90 15.12 1.75
N PHE A 43 3.86 14.46 1.24
CA PHE A 43 3.92 13.49 0.15
C PHE A 43 2.75 13.70 -0.82
N ALA A 44 2.89 13.23 -2.05
CA ALA A 44 1.81 13.32 -3.03
C ALA A 44 0.62 12.45 -2.61
N THR A 45 -0.55 13.07 -2.47
CA THR A 45 -1.77 12.38 -1.98
C THR A 45 -3.01 12.77 -2.77
N TYR A 46 -3.95 11.83 -2.88
CA TYR A 46 -5.33 12.15 -3.21
C TYR A 46 -6.05 12.72 -1.99
N GLY A 47 -7.10 13.52 -2.22
CA GLY A 47 -8.01 13.98 -1.15
C GLY A 47 -7.44 15.04 -0.19
N GLY A 48 -6.20 15.51 -0.41
CA GLY A 48 -5.54 16.53 0.41
C GLY A 48 -4.80 15.99 1.64
N HIS A 49 -3.94 16.81 2.23
CA HIS A 49 -3.18 16.45 3.43
C HIS A 49 -4.03 16.45 4.70
N ALA A 50 -3.61 15.65 5.68
CA ALA A 50 -4.29 15.56 6.95
C ALA A 50 -4.25 16.88 7.74
N VAL A 51 -5.40 17.27 8.28
CA VAL A 51 -5.56 18.43 9.16
C VAL A 51 -5.64 17.97 10.60
N LEU A 52 -4.81 18.53 11.46
CA LEU A 52 -4.88 18.32 12.91
C LEU A 52 -5.18 19.66 13.58
N GLY A 53 -6.17 19.68 14.47
CA GLY A 53 -6.48 20.83 15.30
C GLY A 53 -6.66 20.41 16.75
N PHE A 54 -6.12 21.19 17.69
CA PHE A 54 -6.22 20.87 19.11
C PHE A 54 -7.24 21.74 19.83
N PHE A 55 -7.80 21.19 20.89
CA PHE A 55 -8.45 21.96 21.94
C PHE A 55 -7.82 21.61 23.29
N GLU A 56 -7.80 22.59 24.17
CA GLU A 56 -7.29 22.44 25.53
C GLU A 56 -8.43 22.47 26.53
N MET A 57 -8.40 21.55 27.49
CA MET A 57 -9.26 21.57 28.67
C MET A 57 -8.40 21.81 29.90
N ALA A 58 -8.36 23.07 30.35
CA ALA A 58 -7.55 23.48 31.50
C ALA A 58 -8.14 23.03 32.84
N ILE A 59 -7.26 22.67 33.77
CA ILE A 59 -7.51 22.41 35.20
C ILE A 59 -6.45 23.15 36.03
N ASN A 60 -6.62 23.22 37.35
CA ASN A 60 -5.67 23.90 38.24
C ASN A 60 -4.27 23.24 38.32
N LEU A 61 -4.09 22.07 37.71
CA LEU A 61 -2.82 21.34 37.62
C LEU A 61 -2.20 21.32 36.21
N GLY A 62 -2.84 21.92 35.20
CA GLY A 62 -2.39 21.87 33.80
C GLY A 62 -3.56 21.90 32.81
N HIS A 63 -3.43 21.22 31.68
CA HIS A 63 -4.53 21.02 30.73
C HIS A 63 -4.46 19.63 30.09
N ILE A 64 -5.60 19.14 29.63
CA ILE A 64 -5.66 18.03 28.67
C ILE A 64 -5.64 18.65 27.28
N GLU A 65 -4.70 18.21 26.45
CA GLU A 65 -4.70 18.51 25.02
C GLU A 65 -5.36 17.35 24.26
N SER A 66 -6.28 17.66 23.35
CA SER A 66 -6.95 16.67 22.52
C SER A 66 -7.15 17.19 21.11
N GLY A 67 -6.91 16.32 20.12
CA GLY A 67 -6.90 16.67 18.70
C GLY A 67 -8.14 16.19 17.94
N ARG A 68 -8.57 16.96 16.94
CA ARG A 68 -9.44 16.54 15.84
C ARG A 68 -8.58 16.34 14.59
N LEU A 69 -8.67 15.14 14.01
CA LEU A 69 -8.01 14.78 12.76
C LEU A 69 -9.04 14.74 11.61
N VAL A 70 -8.73 15.42 10.51
CA VAL A 70 -9.47 15.32 9.23
C VAL A 70 -8.53 14.74 8.20
N MET A 71 -8.91 13.61 7.62
CA MET A 71 -8.05 12.82 6.74
C MET A 71 -8.92 11.95 5.83
N SER A 72 -8.46 11.72 4.60
CA SER A 72 -9.13 10.83 3.63
C SER A 72 -8.89 9.36 3.98
N GLU A 73 -9.78 8.44 3.63
CA GLU A 73 -9.63 6.99 3.91
C GLU A 73 -8.33 6.39 3.33
N HIS A 74 -7.96 6.86 2.13
CA HIS A 74 -6.80 6.41 1.35
C HIS A 74 -5.66 7.43 1.42
N HIS A 75 -5.09 7.62 2.61
CA HIS A 75 -4.04 8.60 2.87
C HIS A 75 -2.89 7.98 3.66
N GLY A 76 -1.65 8.19 3.20
CA GLY A 76 -0.45 7.58 3.78
C GLY A 76 -0.46 6.06 3.62
N THR A 77 0.20 5.35 4.53
CA THR A 77 0.07 3.88 4.62
C THR A 77 -1.36 3.53 5.02
N HIS A 78 -2.09 2.88 4.12
CA HIS A 78 -3.51 2.61 4.29
C HIS A 78 -3.88 1.26 3.67
N MET A 79 -5.05 0.76 4.05
CA MET A 79 -5.61 -0.49 3.55
C MET A 79 -6.86 -0.25 2.73
N ASN A 80 -6.98 -0.94 1.60
CA ASN A 80 -8.16 -0.98 0.74
C ASN A 80 -9.01 -2.20 1.12
N ALA A 81 -10.29 -1.97 1.43
CA ALA A 81 -11.26 -3.02 1.68
C ALA A 81 -11.90 -3.50 0.36
N PRO A 82 -12.49 -4.70 0.30
CA PRO A 82 -13.08 -5.26 -0.93
C PRO A 82 -14.11 -4.34 -1.62
N ASN A 83 -14.89 -3.58 -0.85
CA ASN A 83 -15.86 -2.61 -1.37
C ASN A 83 -15.24 -1.34 -1.98
N HIS A 84 -13.92 -1.18 -1.97
CA HIS A 84 -13.25 0.00 -2.52
C HIS A 84 -13.44 0.15 -4.02
N PHE A 85 -13.47 -0.98 -4.75
CA PHE A 85 -13.77 -0.98 -6.17
C PHE A 85 -15.17 -1.52 -6.41
N VAL A 86 -15.88 -0.94 -7.39
CA VAL A 86 -17.23 -1.38 -7.80
C VAL A 86 -17.16 -1.86 -9.24
N ASN A 87 -17.20 -3.17 -9.45
CA ASN A 87 -17.20 -3.75 -10.79
C ASN A 87 -18.56 -3.53 -11.47
N ASN A 88 -18.52 -3.25 -12.77
CA ASN A 88 -19.69 -3.30 -13.64
C ASN A 88 -19.94 -4.73 -14.15
N GLU A 89 -21.00 -4.94 -14.92
CA GLU A 89 -21.35 -6.26 -15.48
C GLU A 89 -20.24 -6.91 -16.30
N VAL A 90 -19.40 -6.10 -16.97
CA VAL A 90 -18.30 -6.60 -17.82
C VAL A 90 -17.10 -7.05 -16.99
N SER A 91 -16.79 -6.31 -15.92
CA SER A 91 -15.61 -6.54 -15.07
C SER A 91 -15.89 -7.40 -13.84
N GLN A 92 -17.15 -7.71 -13.55
CA GLN A 92 -17.54 -8.63 -12.49
C GLN A 92 -17.29 -10.07 -12.96
N GLU A 93 -16.37 -10.75 -12.29
CA GLU A 93 -16.06 -12.14 -12.57
C GLU A 93 -17.13 -13.06 -11.97
N ALA A 94 -17.39 -14.18 -12.64
CA ALA A 94 -18.34 -15.19 -12.17
C ALA A 94 -17.93 -15.81 -10.83
N THR A 95 -16.63 -15.86 -10.56
CA THR A 95 -16.05 -16.32 -9.29
C THR A 95 -15.85 -15.21 -8.28
N GLY A 96 -16.04 -13.94 -8.67
CA GLY A 96 -15.88 -12.79 -7.79
C GLY A 96 -17.10 -12.57 -6.90
N VAL A 97 -16.85 -12.00 -5.72
CA VAL A 97 -17.87 -11.57 -4.76
C VAL A 97 -18.65 -10.38 -5.31
N PRO A 98 -19.99 -10.49 -5.45
CA PRO A 98 -20.83 -9.39 -5.90
C PRO A 98 -20.73 -8.18 -4.98
N MET A 99 -20.84 -6.97 -5.54
CA MET A 99 -20.68 -5.72 -4.79
C MET A 99 -21.51 -5.66 -3.49
N ALA A 100 -22.76 -6.13 -3.53
CA ALA A 100 -23.65 -6.13 -2.36
C ALA A 100 -23.19 -7.02 -1.19
N ALA A 101 -22.24 -7.94 -1.43
CA ALA A 101 -21.68 -8.85 -0.45
C ALA A 101 -20.21 -8.54 -0.10
N ARG A 102 -19.58 -7.55 -0.75
CA ARG A 102 -18.20 -7.17 -0.48
C ARG A 102 -18.07 -6.58 0.90
N LYS A 103 -17.00 -6.98 1.60
CA LYS A 103 -16.71 -6.46 2.94
C LYS A 103 -16.41 -4.97 2.85
N GLN A 104 -17.11 -4.19 3.66
CA GLN A 104 -16.71 -2.84 4.01
C GLN A 104 -15.62 -2.90 5.09
N MET A 105 -14.89 -1.81 5.28
CA MET A 105 -13.76 -1.76 6.21
C MET A 105 -14.10 -2.32 7.61
N HIS A 106 -15.21 -1.89 8.22
CA HIS A 106 -15.66 -2.42 9.51
C HIS A 106 -16.12 -3.89 9.53
N GLU A 107 -16.35 -4.51 8.37
CA GLU A 107 -16.83 -5.90 8.22
C GLU A 107 -15.68 -6.87 7.90
N VAL A 108 -14.47 -6.36 7.66
CA VAL A 108 -13.28 -7.19 7.44
C VAL A 108 -13.02 -8.03 8.69
N PRO A 109 -12.98 -9.37 8.57
CA PRO A 109 -12.65 -10.25 9.70
C PRO A 109 -11.25 -9.99 10.26
N ALA A 110 -11.10 -10.04 11.59
CA ALA A 110 -9.83 -9.73 12.24
C ALA A 110 -8.71 -10.72 11.88
N ASP A 111 -9.06 -11.98 11.62
CA ASP A 111 -8.15 -13.03 11.16
C ASP A 111 -7.66 -12.82 9.72
N TRP A 112 -8.29 -11.94 8.93
CA TRP A 112 -7.74 -11.55 7.62
C TRP A 112 -6.62 -10.53 7.74
N LEU A 113 -6.58 -9.78 8.84
CA LEU A 113 -5.61 -8.71 9.09
C LEU A 113 -4.26 -9.24 9.62
N VAL A 114 -4.14 -10.55 9.79
CA VAL A 114 -2.93 -11.21 10.29
C VAL A 114 -2.63 -12.41 9.40
N GLY A 115 -1.40 -12.54 8.92
CA GLY A 115 -1.05 -13.71 8.11
C GLY A 115 0.44 -13.83 7.80
N PRO A 116 0.87 -15.01 7.32
CA PRO A 116 2.27 -15.25 6.98
C PRO A 116 2.70 -14.36 5.81
N VAL A 117 3.94 -13.90 5.84
CA VAL A 117 4.52 -13.06 4.79
C VAL A 117 5.13 -13.92 3.69
N VAL A 118 4.83 -13.60 2.43
CA VAL A 118 5.57 -14.07 1.25
C VAL A 118 6.15 -12.86 0.54
N VAL A 119 7.47 -12.83 0.37
CA VAL A 119 8.18 -11.68 -0.19
C VAL A 119 8.42 -11.87 -1.69
N ILE A 120 8.11 -10.83 -2.46
CA ILE A 120 8.59 -10.61 -3.82
C ILE A 120 9.40 -9.33 -3.81
N ASP A 121 10.72 -9.46 -3.84
CA ASP A 121 11.65 -8.34 -3.87
C ASP A 121 12.18 -8.13 -5.29
N ILE A 122 11.88 -6.96 -5.85
CA ILE A 122 12.34 -6.55 -7.19
C ILE A 122 13.17 -5.27 -7.13
N SER A 123 13.52 -4.80 -5.93
CA SER A 123 14.15 -3.51 -5.69
C SER A 123 15.48 -3.36 -6.44
N ASP A 124 16.26 -4.43 -6.60
CA ASP A 124 17.48 -4.43 -7.42
C ASP A 124 17.21 -4.16 -8.91
N ARG A 125 16.13 -4.72 -9.47
CA ARG A 125 15.75 -4.47 -10.88
C ARG A 125 15.26 -3.04 -11.05
N VAL A 126 14.49 -2.54 -10.10
CA VAL A 126 14.04 -1.14 -10.07
C VAL A 126 15.24 -0.20 -9.96
N GLN A 127 16.22 -0.50 -9.09
CA GLN A 127 17.43 0.30 -8.95
C GLN A 127 18.25 0.31 -10.25
N ALA A 128 18.45 -0.84 -10.88
CA ALA A 128 19.17 -0.94 -12.14
C ALA A 128 18.50 -0.11 -13.27
N GLU A 129 17.17 -0.01 -13.28
CA GLU A 129 16.46 0.87 -14.20
C GLU A 129 16.72 2.35 -13.89
N LEU A 130 16.66 2.73 -12.62
CA LEU A 130 16.87 4.11 -12.17
C LEU A 130 18.31 4.57 -12.36
N ASP A 131 19.30 3.67 -12.27
CA ASP A 131 20.71 3.99 -12.51
C ASP A 131 20.96 4.53 -13.93
N LYS A 132 20.09 4.21 -14.90
CA LYS A 132 20.11 4.82 -16.25
C LYS A 132 19.90 6.34 -16.21
N ASN A 133 19.30 6.84 -15.14
CA ASN A 133 19.02 8.25 -14.91
C ASN A 133 19.57 8.72 -13.54
N GLY A 134 20.75 8.23 -13.15
CA GLY A 134 21.44 8.70 -11.94
C GLY A 134 20.73 8.37 -10.63
N GLY A 135 19.94 7.29 -10.60
CA GLY A 135 19.23 6.81 -9.42
C GLY A 135 17.89 7.51 -9.15
N VAL A 136 17.42 8.36 -10.07
CA VAL A 136 16.14 9.07 -9.94
C VAL A 136 15.16 8.70 -11.06
N PRO A 137 13.85 8.63 -10.76
CA PRO A 137 12.85 8.27 -11.75
C PRO A 137 12.61 9.40 -12.75
N SER A 138 12.19 9.06 -13.96
CA SER A 138 11.78 10.00 -15.00
C SER A 138 10.36 9.69 -15.48
N PRO A 139 9.49 10.70 -15.69
CA PRO A 139 8.15 10.45 -16.25
C PRO A 139 8.21 10.04 -17.73
N ASP A 140 9.34 10.23 -18.39
CA ASP A 140 9.59 9.78 -19.77
C ASP A 140 10.00 8.29 -19.78
N PRO A 141 9.18 7.39 -20.36
CA PRO A 141 9.49 5.96 -20.46
C PRO A 141 10.74 5.65 -21.29
N ALA A 142 11.22 6.59 -22.13
CA ALA A 142 12.47 6.43 -22.85
C ALA A 142 13.71 6.59 -21.94
N VAL A 143 13.55 7.17 -20.75
CA VAL A 143 14.64 7.42 -19.79
C VAL A 143 14.65 6.36 -18.68
N THR A 144 13.50 6.11 -18.05
CA THR A 144 13.29 5.00 -17.12
C THR A 144 11.99 4.30 -17.50
N ASN A 145 11.96 2.99 -17.65
CA ASN A 145 10.79 2.27 -18.15
C ASN A 145 10.21 1.29 -17.12
N PHE A 146 9.02 1.59 -16.62
CA PHE A 146 8.22 0.71 -15.76
C PHE A 146 6.94 0.21 -16.46
N GLY A 147 7.01 -0.02 -17.77
CA GLY A 147 5.94 -0.61 -18.55
C GLY A 147 5.62 -2.06 -18.17
N ASN A 148 4.39 -2.46 -18.43
CA ASN A 148 3.82 -3.78 -18.10
C ASN A 148 4.55 -4.97 -18.74
N ASP A 149 5.27 -4.73 -19.84
CA ASP A 149 6.02 -5.71 -20.62
C ASP A 149 7.51 -5.77 -20.26
N THR A 150 7.94 -4.99 -19.27
CA THR A 150 9.34 -4.92 -18.83
C THR A 150 9.64 -5.89 -17.67
N ALA A 151 10.92 -6.15 -17.42
CA ALA A 151 11.36 -6.88 -16.23
C ALA A 151 11.43 -5.98 -14.97
N ASN A 152 11.16 -4.68 -15.09
CA ASN A 152 11.29 -3.68 -14.02
C ASN A 152 10.05 -3.57 -13.14
N VAL A 153 9.06 -4.44 -13.37
CA VAL A 153 7.79 -4.52 -12.67
C VAL A 153 7.61 -5.94 -12.13
N VAL A 154 6.63 -6.15 -11.26
CA VAL A 154 6.32 -7.51 -10.77
C VAL A 154 5.58 -8.26 -11.88
N THR A 155 6.17 -9.35 -12.34
CA THR A 155 5.72 -10.14 -13.49
C THR A 155 5.04 -11.45 -13.06
N ALA A 156 4.42 -12.15 -14.01
CA ALA A 156 3.90 -13.50 -13.77
C ALA A 156 5.00 -14.48 -13.32
N ALA A 157 6.23 -14.33 -13.83
CA ALA A 157 7.36 -15.17 -13.44
C ALA A 157 7.76 -14.97 -11.97
N ASP A 158 7.59 -13.76 -11.44
CA ASP A 158 7.85 -13.48 -10.02
C ASP A 158 6.83 -14.16 -9.11
N ILE A 159 5.56 -14.19 -9.54
CA ILE A 159 4.51 -14.96 -8.85
C ILE A 159 4.82 -16.47 -8.90
N ASP A 160 5.27 -16.98 -10.05
CA ASP A 160 5.67 -18.38 -10.20
C ASP A 160 6.84 -18.74 -9.29
N ALA A 161 7.82 -17.84 -9.13
CA ALA A 161 9.00 -18.07 -8.32
C ALA A 161 8.70 -18.23 -6.82
N VAL A 162 7.58 -17.67 -6.34
CA VAL A 162 7.13 -17.80 -4.94
C VAL A 162 5.93 -18.71 -4.78
N ALA A 163 5.49 -19.38 -5.85
CA ALA A 163 4.25 -20.14 -5.87
C ALA A 163 4.20 -21.24 -4.79
N ASP A 164 5.33 -21.85 -4.46
CA ASP A 164 5.45 -22.87 -3.42
C ASP A 164 5.26 -22.30 -1.99
N GLN A 165 5.64 -21.05 -1.77
CA GLN A 165 5.49 -20.32 -0.51
C GLN A 165 4.07 -19.81 -0.27
N LEU A 166 3.25 -19.69 -1.33
CA LEU A 166 1.85 -19.25 -1.19
C LEU A 166 1.02 -20.28 -0.43
N VAL A 167 0.54 -19.85 0.74
CA VAL A 167 -0.31 -20.59 1.69
C VAL A 167 -1.58 -19.79 2.00
N ASP A 168 -2.60 -20.45 2.54
CA ASP A 168 -3.88 -19.81 2.87
C ASP A 168 -3.69 -18.64 3.85
N GLY A 169 -4.31 -17.50 3.53
CA GLY A 169 -4.23 -16.27 4.30
C GLY A 169 -2.90 -15.51 4.20
N CYS A 170 -1.95 -15.93 3.33
CA CYS A 170 -0.67 -15.24 3.23
C CYS A 170 -0.80 -13.82 2.68
N TRP A 171 0.07 -12.92 3.16
CA TRP A 171 0.23 -11.57 2.64
C TRP A 171 1.44 -11.52 1.72
N ILE A 172 1.23 -10.99 0.51
CA ILE A 172 2.30 -10.84 -0.48
C ILE A 172 2.90 -9.46 -0.34
N VAL A 173 4.16 -9.41 0.11
CA VAL A 173 4.92 -8.18 0.27
C VAL A 173 5.71 -7.92 -1.01
N LEU A 174 5.44 -6.79 -1.65
CA LEU A 174 6.04 -6.34 -2.89
C LEU A 174 7.04 -5.23 -2.59
N ASN A 175 8.31 -5.58 -2.45
CA ASN A 175 9.37 -4.60 -2.24
C ASN A 175 9.88 -4.09 -3.59
N LEU A 176 9.53 -2.85 -3.94
CA LEU A 176 10.02 -2.19 -5.14
C LEU A 176 11.22 -1.28 -4.83
N GLY A 177 11.49 -0.99 -3.55
CA GLY A 177 12.40 0.06 -3.11
C GLY A 177 11.87 1.48 -3.38
N TRP A 178 10.59 1.64 -3.70
CA TRP A 178 9.99 2.89 -4.16
C TRP A 178 9.66 3.87 -3.01
N SER A 179 9.50 3.37 -1.78
CA SER A 179 9.19 4.18 -0.58
C SER A 179 10.17 5.34 -0.34
N ARG A 180 11.41 5.25 -0.83
CA ARG A 180 12.40 6.33 -0.72
C ARG A 180 11.97 7.63 -1.41
N PHE A 181 11.03 7.56 -2.36
CA PHE A 181 10.49 8.73 -3.05
C PHE A 181 9.19 9.25 -2.42
N PHE A 182 8.66 8.58 -1.40
CA PHE A 182 7.35 8.88 -0.79
C PHE A 182 7.24 10.35 -0.37
N TYR A 183 8.20 10.83 0.41
CA TYR A 183 8.24 12.20 0.92
C TYR A 183 8.86 13.18 -0.10
N GLY A 184 8.40 14.42 -0.08
CA GLY A 184 8.95 15.51 -0.90
C GLY A 184 7.85 16.44 -1.40
N ALA A 185 7.46 16.29 -2.65
CA ALA A 185 6.46 17.16 -3.28
C ALA A 185 5.04 16.83 -2.78
N PRO A 186 4.26 17.83 -2.34
CA PRO A 186 2.88 17.64 -1.88
C PRO A 186 1.89 17.36 -3.01
N ASP A 187 2.21 17.77 -4.24
CA ASP A 187 1.34 17.62 -5.40
C ASP A 187 1.68 16.38 -6.23
N MET A 188 0.66 15.83 -6.89
CA MET A 188 0.78 14.62 -7.70
C MET A 188 1.64 14.83 -8.96
N ALA A 189 1.66 16.04 -9.53
CA ALA A 189 2.26 16.28 -10.84
C ALA A 189 3.80 16.43 -10.76
N GLY A 190 4.30 17.07 -9.70
CA GLY A 190 5.71 17.34 -9.46
C GLY A 190 6.43 16.28 -8.62
N SER A 191 5.73 15.26 -8.15
CA SER A 191 6.31 14.26 -7.26
C SER A 191 7.07 13.16 -8.00
N ALA A 192 8.33 12.94 -7.59
CA ALA A 192 9.12 11.78 -8.01
C ALA A 192 8.48 10.44 -7.57
N TYR A 193 7.62 10.47 -6.55
CA TYR A 193 6.86 9.30 -6.11
C TYR A 193 5.83 8.86 -7.16
N VAL A 194 5.08 9.82 -7.69
CA VAL A 194 4.04 9.58 -8.70
C VAL A 194 4.66 9.44 -10.08
N ASN A 195 5.72 10.20 -10.35
CA ASN A 195 6.54 10.15 -11.56
C ASN A 195 5.72 10.14 -12.86
N GLY A 196 4.68 10.98 -12.95
CA GLY A 196 3.81 11.01 -14.13
C GLY A 196 3.13 9.67 -14.46
N PHE A 197 2.89 8.82 -13.45
CA PHE A 197 2.42 7.43 -13.60
C PHE A 197 3.39 6.52 -14.38
N ASN A 198 4.69 6.74 -14.22
CA ASN A 198 5.73 5.82 -14.65
C ASN A 198 6.45 5.24 -13.42
N HIS A 199 5.81 4.29 -12.76
CA HIS A 199 6.34 3.67 -11.55
C HIS A 199 6.09 2.15 -11.56
N PRO A 200 6.93 1.37 -10.86
CA PRO A 200 6.75 -0.09 -10.78
C PRO A 200 5.52 -0.47 -9.97
N GLY A 201 5.11 -1.74 -10.09
CA GLY A 201 3.98 -2.34 -9.38
C GLY A 201 3.63 -3.72 -9.96
N LEU A 202 2.46 -4.26 -9.62
CA LEU A 202 1.95 -5.49 -10.27
C LEU A 202 1.56 -5.22 -11.72
N ALA A 203 2.16 -5.96 -12.65
CA ALA A 203 1.68 -6.02 -14.03
C ALA A 203 0.36 -6.83 -14.11
N PRO A 204 -0.51 -6.59 -15.10
CA PRO A 204 -1.76 -7.34 -15.28
C PRO A 204 -1.56 -8.86 -15.32
N ALA A 205 -0.49 -9.33 -15.97
CA ALA A 205 -0.16 -10.75 -16.04
C ALA A 205 0.23 -11.35 -14.67
N ALA A 206 0.82 -10.57 -13.77
CA ALA A 206 1.11 -11.00 -12.40
C ALA A 206 -0.17 -11.17 -11.59
N VAL A 207 -1.10 -10.22 -11.69
CA VAL A 207 -2.43 -10.30 -11.05
C VAL A 207 -3.17 -11.55 -11.51
N GLU A 208 -3.18 -11.80 -12.82
CA GLU A 208 -3.80 -13.00 -13.39
C GLU A 208 -3.14 -14.27 -12.86
N ARG A 209 -1.81 -14.33 -12.89
CA ARG A 209 -1.07 -15.52 -12.45
C ARG A 209 -1.29 -15.82 -10.97
N LEU A 210 -1.37 -14.78 -10.13
CA LEU A 210 -1.64 -14.90 -8.71
C LEU A 210 -3.01 -15.55 -8.45
N LEU A 211 -4.05 -15.04 -9.11
CA LEU A 211 -5.40 -15.60 -8.98
C LEU A 211 -5.48 -17.03 -9.50
N GLN A 212 -4.79 -17.35 -10.59
CA GLN A 212 -4.70 -18.72 -11.10
C GLN A 212 -4.07 -19.68 -10.08
N ILE A 213 -2.94 -19.31 -9.46
CA ILE A 213 -2.26 -20.16 -8.46
C ILE A 213 -3.13 -20.30 -7.21
N ALA A 214 -3.73 -19.21 -6.72
CA ALA A 214 -4.63 -19.25 -5.57
C ALA A 214 -5.81 -20.21 -5.82
N GLN A 215 -6.42 -20.13 -7.00
CA GLN A 215 -7.49 -21.03 -7.42
C GLN A 215 -7.01 -22.49 -7.53
N GLN A 216 -5.86 -22.73 -8.17
CA GLN A 216 -5.28 -24.08 -8.33
C GLN A 216 -4.98 -24.75 -6.99
N LYS A 217 -4.51 -23.96 -6.01
CA LYS A 217 -4.21 -24.43 -4.66
C LYS A 217 -5.43 -24.46 -3.74
N GLY A 218 -6.54 -23.84 -4.11
CA GLY A 218 -7.72 -23.70 -3.25
C GLY A 218 -7.46 -22.87 -2.00
N ILE A 219 -6.62 -21.84 -2.11
CA ILE A 219 -6.26 -20.93 -1.01
C ILE A 219 -6.79 -19.52 -1.27
N ARG A 220 -7.02 -18.76 -0.21
CA ARG A 220 -7.28 -17.33 -0.28
C ARG A 220 -6.00 -16.57 0.03
N ILE A 221 -5.61 -15.62 -0.82
CA ILE A 221 -4.55 -14.67 -0.49
C ILE A 221 -5.11 -13.65 0.49
N GLY A 222 -4.41 -13.41 1.59
CA GLY A 222 -4.78 -12.45 2.63
C GLY A 222 -4.90 -11.04 2.07
N GLY A 223 -3.83 -10.61 1.41
CA GLY A 223 -3.73 -9.33 0.73
C GLY A 223 -2.34 -9.10 0.14
N THR A 224 -2.15 -7.89 -0.39
CA THR A 224 -0.86 -7.39 -0.87
C THR A 224 -0.39 -6.23 -0.01
N VAL A 225 0.92 -6.04 0.12
CA VAL A 225 1.56 -4.88 0.73
C VAL A 225 2.59 -4.34 -0.24
N ILE A 226 2.51 -3.06 -0.59
CA ILE A 226 3.42 -2.43 -1.55
C ILE A 226 3.91 -1.08 -1.05
N ASP A 227 5.13 -0.71 -1.42
CA ASP A 227 5.76 0.57 -1.09
C ASP A 227 5.49 1.69 -2.12
N ASN A 228 4.32 1.62 -2.77
CA ASN A 228 3.90 2.56 -3.81
C ASN A 228 2.46 3.07 -3.61
N ILE A 229 2.09 4.13 -4.32
CA ILE A 229 0.78 4.81 -4.25
C ILE A 229 -0.37 3.98 -4.82
N SER A 230 -0.03 2.93 -5.55
CA SER A 230 -0.96 1.98 -6.15
C SER A 230 -0.30 0.61 -6.16
N THR A 231 -1.12 -0.43 -5.99
CA THR A 231 -0.70 -1.83 -6.05
C THR A 231 -0.22 -2.25 -7.45
N GLU A 232 -0.76 -1.64 -8.51
CA GLU A 232 -0.36 -1.92 -9.89
C GLU A 232 0.69 -0.94 -10.43
N THR A 233 1.25 -1.25 -11.59
CA THR A 233 2.15 -0.34 -12.31
C THR A 233 1.47 0.99 -12.64
N GLY A 234 2.26 2.05 -12.81
CA GLY A 234 1.73 3.36 -13.21
C GLY A 234 1.01 3.32 -14.57
N GLN A 235 1.51 2.51 -15.53
CA GLN A 235 0.84 2.28 -16.81
C GLN A 235 -0.56 1.69 -16.62
N THR A 236 -0.71 0.70 -15.72
CA THR A 236 -2.01 0.10 -15.41
C THR A 236 -2.90 1.07 -14.64
N ALA A 237 -2.34 1.89 -13.75
CA ALA A 237 -3.11 2.87 -13.00
C ALA A 237 -3.74 3.96 -13.89
N LYS A 238 -3.04 4.42 -14.95
CA LYS A 238 -3.57 5.38 -15.93
C LYS A 238 -4.35 4.75 -17.08
N GLY A 239 -4.15 3.45 -17.32
CA GLY A 239 -4.68 2.70 -18.45
C GLY A 239 -3.74 2.77 -19.65
N GLU A 240 -3.67 1.68 -20.43
CA GLU A 240 -2.74 1.60 -21.57
C GLU A 240 -3.08 2.61 -22.68
N ASP A 241 -4.34 3.07 -22.73
CA ASP A 241 -4.82 4.09 -23.66
C ASP A 241 -4.83 5.51 -23.08
N GLU A 242 -4.38 5.67 -21.82
CA GLU A 242 -4.42 6.90 -21.02
C GLU A 242 -5.81 7.52 -20.82
N LYS A 243 -6.88 6.80 -21.14
CA LYS A 243 -8.28 7.25 -21.00
C LYS A 243 -8.96 6.63 -19.79
N ARG A 244 -8.22 5.89 -18.98
CA ARG A 244 -8.73 5.12 -17.85
C ARG A 244 -9.80 4.07 -18.20
N THR A 245 -9.77 3.53 -19.41
CA THR A 245 -10.80 2.56 -19.86
C THR A 245 -10.42 1.10 -19.53
N ASN A 246 -9.14 0.83 -19.32
CA ASN A 246 -8.56 -0.48 -19.00
C ASN A 246 -7.59 -0.39 -17.81
N SER A 247 -7.92 0.46 -16.83
CA SER A 247 -7.05 0.74 -15.68
C SER A 247 -7.33 -0.13 -14.47
N LEU A 248 -6.41 -0.04 -13.51
CA LEU A 248 -6.58 -0.52 -12.15
C LEU A 248 -6.86 -2.03 -12.07
N THR A 249 -6.15 -2.84 -12.87
CA THR A 249 -6.36 -4.29 -12.96
C THR A 249 -6.28 -4.99 -11.61
N ALA A 250 -5.34 -4.60 -10.73
CA ALA A 250 -5.25 -5.19 -9.40
C ALA A 250 -6.51 -4.87 -8.60
N HIS A 251 -6.94 -3.61 -8.56
CA HIS A 251 -8.17 -3.21 -7.85
C HIS A 251 -9.42 -3.90 -8.40
N VAL A 252 -9.56 -3.93 -9.72
CA VAL A 252 -10.67 -4.56 -10.44
C VAL A 252 -10.77 -6.04 -10.08
N ARG A 253 -9.64 -6.75 -10.07
CA ARG A 253 -9.62 -8.21 -9.95
C ARG A 253 -9.45 -8.70 -8.52
N LEU A 254 -8.47 -8.19 -7.76
CA LEU A 254 -8.15 -8.72 -6.43
C LEU A 254 -9.23 -8.40 -5.40
N LEU A 255 -9.79 -7.18 -5.40
CA LEU A 255 -10.79 -6.77 -4.40
C LEU A 255 -12.11 -7.55 -4.52
N GLN A 256 -12.50 -7.94 -5.73
CA GLN A 256 -13.67 -8.81 -5.92
C GLN A 256 -13.40 -10.26 -5.50
N HIS A 257 -12.16 -10.64 -5.20
CA HIS A 257 -11.80 -11.95 -4.64
C HIS A 257 -11.46 -11.87 -3.14
N ASP A 258 -11.88 -10.80 -2.46
CA ASP A 258 -11.65 -10.56 -1.03
C ASP A 258 -10.13 -10.55 -0.66
N ILE A 259 -9.29 -10.17 -1.61
CA ILE A 259 -7.84 -9.97 -1.41
C ILE A 259 -7.63 -8.49 -1.06
N LEU A 260 -7.17 -8.23 0.16
CA LEU A 260 -6.95 -6.88 0.68
C LEU A 260 -5.71 -6.24 0.04
N MET A 261 -5.57 -4.93 0.16
CA MET A 261 -4.36 -4.22 -0.31
C MET A 261 -3.90 -3.23 0.72
N VAL A 262 -2.59 -3.14 0.91
CA VAL A 262 -1.93 -2.10 1.69
C VAL A 262 -0.98 -1.36 0.74
N GLU A 263 -1.17 -0.06 0.64
CA GLU A 263 -0.40 0.83 -0.22
C GLU A 263 0.43 1.81 0.62
N ASN A 264 1.47 2.37 0.03
CA ASN A 264 2.43 3.27 0.68
C ASN A 264 3.09 2.65 1.93
N ALA A 265 3.50 1.39 1.89
CA ALA A 265 4.25 0.78 2.99
C ALA A 265 5.70 1.29 3.05
N ALA A 266 6.25 1.41 4.26
CA ALA A 266 7.65 1.75 4.52
C ALA A 266 8.47 0.50 4.87
N ASN A 267 9.80 0.63 4.86
CA ASN A 267 10.75 -0.35 5.42
C ASN A 267 10.56 -1.80 4.92
N LEU A 268 10.09 -1.97 3.67
CA LEU A 268 9.91 -3.29 3.09
C LEU A 268 11.25 -4.00 2.84
N ASP A 269 12.33 -3.26 2.65
CA ASP A 269 13.70 -3.77 2.57
C ASP A 269 14.14 -4.45 3.87
N GLU A 270 13.85 -3.86 5.03
CA GLU A 270 14.10 -4.47 6.34
C GLU A 270 13.32 -5.79 6.50
N LEU A 271 12.06 -5.82 6.04
CA LEU A 271 11.24 -7.03 6.08
C LEU A 271 11.77 -8.10 5.12
N CYS A 272 12.17 -7.73 3.91
CA CYS A 272 12.77 -8.64 2.95
C CYS A 272 14.05 -9.28 3.52
N GLU A 273 14.90 -8.50 4.19
CA GLU A 273 16.10 -9.02 4.83
C GLU A 273 15.78 -9.96 6.00
N ALA A 274 14.82 -9.59 6.85
CA ALA A 274 14.39 -10.45 7.95
C ALA A 274 13.83 -11.79 7.45
N ALA A 275 12.97 -11.76 6.42
CA ALA A 275 12.31 -12.94 5.85
C ALA A 275 13.27 -13.95 5.21
N LYS A 276 14.52 -13.58 4.90
CA LYS A 276 15.55 -14.53 4.42
C LYS A 276 15.95 -15.58 5.46
N SER A 277 15.73 -15.30 6.75
CA SER A 277 16.19 -16.17 7.85
C SER A 277 15.18 -16.36 8.98
N ARG A 278 13.99 -15.76 8.87
CA ARG A 278 12.96 -15.74 9.91
C ARG A 278 11.59 -15.95 9.32
N ASP A 279 10.71 -16.57 10.10
CA ASP A 279 9.30 -16.60 9.77
C ASP A 279 8.67 -15.27 10.19
N CYS A 280 8.12 -14.54 9.22
CA CYS A 280 7.49 -13.24 9.45
C CYS A 280 5.96 -13.35 9.32
N THR A 281 5.26 -12.71 10.24
CA THR A 281 3.81 -12.54 10.23
C THR A 281 3.47 -11.07 10.11
N LEU A 282 2.62 -10.72 9.15
CA LEU A 282 2.10 -9.36 8.99
C LEU A 282 0.93 -9.13 9.95
N VAL A 283 0.81 -7.93 10.49
CA VAL A 283 -0.33 -7.44 11.27
C VAL A 283 -0.75 -6.08 10.71
N VAL A 284 -1.98 -5.97 10.22
CA VAL A 284 -2.54 -4.75 9.62
C VAL A 284 -3.57 -4.12 10.56
N GLY A 285 -3.16 -3.08 11.29
CA GLY A 285 -4.01 -2.32 12.20
C GLY A 285 -4.76 -1.18 11.51
N ALA A 286 -5.69 -1.50 10.59
CA ALA A 286 -6.52 -0.52 9.90
C ALA A 286 -7.70 -0.02 10.77
N ILE A 287 -8.04 1.26 10.67
CA ILE A 287 -9.17 1.83 11.43
C ILE A 287 -10.48 1.17 10.99
N LYS A 288 -11.29 0.73 11.97
CA LYS A 288 -12.55 0.02 11.73
C LYS A 288 -13.71 0.96 11.36
N VAL A 289 -13.59 1.64 10.22
CA VAL A 289 -14.55 2.67 9.75
C VAL A 289 -15.84 2.02 9.25
N ALA A 290 -16.98 2.42 9.83
CA ALA A 290 -18.30 2.00 9.36
C ALA A 290 -18.54 2.51 7.93
N ARG A 291 -18.94 1.60 7.04
CA ARG A 291 -19.06 1.83 5.58
C ARG A 291 -17.79 2.23 4.83
N GLY A 292 -16.62 2.23 5.49
CA GLY A 292 -15.38 2.64 4.86
C GLY A 292 -15.00 1.78 3.66
N THR A 293 -14.42 2.41 2.64
CA THR A 293 -13.80 1.75 1.48
C THR A 293 -12.32 1.45 1.72
N GLY A 294 -11.70 2.20 2.63
CA GLY A 294 -10.38 1.91 3.17
C GLY A 294 -10.20 2.59 4.52
N ALA A 295 -8.99 2.51 5.04
CA ALA A 295 -8.58 3.26 6.22
C ALA A 295 -7.06 3.30 6.36
N GLN A 296 -6.54 4.34 7.02
CA GLN A 296 -5.17 4.35 7.52
C GLN A 296 -4.89 3.10 8.34
N ALA A 297 -3.68 2.58 8.19
CA ALA A 297 -3.25 1.39 8.90
C ALA A 297 -1.89 1.63 9.56
N ARG A 298 -1.74 1.13 10.80
CA ARG A 298 -0.41 0.84 11.33
C ARG A 298 -0.09 -0.60 10.97
N VAL A 299 0.93 -0.80 10.15
CA VAL A 299 1.30 -2.12 9.60
C VAL A 299 2.60 -2.56 10.24
N LEU A 300 2.59 -3.74 10.84
CA LEU A 300 3.74 -4.30 11.54
C LEU A 300 4.08 -5.67 10.98
N ALA A 301 5.36 -5.98 10.88
CA ALA A 301 5.82 -7.35 10.70
C ALA A 301 6.47 -7.86 12.00
N LEU A 302 6.07 -9.06 12.41
CA LEU A 302 6.62 -9.77 13.55
C LEU A 302 7.45 -10.95 13.01
N CYS A 303 8.78 -10.90 13.16
CA CYS A 303 9.68 -11.90 12.61
C CYS A 303 10.39 -12.66 13.74
N GLN A 304 10.35 -14.00 13.69
CA GLN A 304 10.93 -14.90 14.69
C GLN A 304 12.09 -15.68 14.11
#